data_AF-A0A7W6NLY1-F1
#
_entry.id   AF-A0A7W6NLY1-F1
#
_cell.length_a   1.000
_cell.length_b   1.000
_cell.length_c   1.000
_cell.angle_alpha   90.00
_cell.angle_beta   90.00
_cell.angle_gamma   90.00
#
_symmetry.space_group_name_H-M   'P 1'
#
loop_
_entity.id
_entity.type
_entity.pdbx_description
1 polymer ?
#
loop_
_entity_poly.entity_id
_entity_poly.type
_entity_poly.pdbx_seq_one_letter_code
_entity_poly.pdbx_strand_id
1 'polypeptide(L)'
;MPILLILISVCLSAFAQTLFRIGMTRPDVQAALAPSADGMGTLRVLLLSPYLWSGLAAYGFGTLLWLFVLSKVPVSFAYPFVALGIVITTLSGVFILGEQISRLSMIGIAITALGIVTVAMGRTG
;
A
#
# COMPACT_ATOMS: atom_id res chain seq x y z
N MET A 1 -15.54 -6.75 15.35
CA MET A 1 -15.09 -5.34 15.30
C MET A 1 -13.64 -5.13 14.86
N PRO A 2 -12.60 -5.79 15.43
CA PRO A 2 -11.20 -5.46 15.10
C PRO A 2 -10.79 -5.82 13.67
N ILE A 3 -11.36 -6.90 13.10
CA ILE A 3 -11.09 -7.32 11.71
C ILE A 3 -11.51 -6.26 10.69
N LEU A 4 -12.67 -5.61 10.89
CA LEU A 4 -13.11 -4.57 9.97
C LEU A 4 -12.14 -3.37 9.96
N LEU A 5 -11.65 -2.97 11.13
CA LEU A 5 -10.66 -1.89 11.26
C LEU A 5 -9.32 -2.27 10.63
N ILE A 6 -8.90 -3.53 10.78
CA ILE A 6 -7.73 -4.09 10.08
C ILE A 6 -7.90 -3.95 8.57
N LEU A 7 -9.01 -4.45 8.02
CA LEU A 7 -9.25 -4.44 6.59
C LEU A 7 -9.32 -3.00 6.04
N ILE A 8 -10.00 -2.09 6.73
CA ILE A 8 -10.06 -0.68 6.35
C ILE A 8 -8.66 -0.05 6.34
N SER A 9 -7.87 -0.26 7.40
CA SER A 9 -6.50 0.25 7.51
C SER A 9 -5.59 -0.27 6.39
N VAL A 10 -5.68 -1.57 6.10
CA VAL A 10 -4.91 -2.22 5.04
C VAL A 10 -5.33 -1.71 3.65
N CYS A 11 -6.63 -1.56 3.40
CA CYS A 11 -7.14 -0.99 2.16
C CYS A 11 -6.72 0.47 1.97
N LEU A 12 -6.76 1.29 3.02
CA LEU A 12 -6.27 2.67 2.99
C LEU A 12 -4.78 2.73 2.69
N SER A 13 -4.00 1.83 3.27
CA SER A 13 -2.56 1.73 3.01
C SER A 13 -2.27 1.33 1.57
N ALA A 14 -3.01 0.36 1.02
CA ALA A 14 -2.88 -0.05 -0.38
C ALA A 14 -3.33 1.05 -1.36
N PHE A 15 -4.40 1.76 -1.03
CA PHE A 15 -4.86 2.92 -1.78
C PHE A 15 -3.79 4.03 -1.78
N ALA A 16 -3.21 4.33 -0.61
CA ALA A 16 -2.10 5.28 -0.49
C ALA A 16 -0.90 4.89 -1.36
N GLN A 17 -0.48 3.62 -1.32
CA GLN A 17 0.62 3.13 -2.16
C GLN A 17 0.32 3.27 -3.65
N THR A 18 -0.93 3.05 -4.06
CA THR A 18 -1.36 3.26 -5.45
C THR A 18 -1.27 4.74 -5.84
N LEU A 19 -1.74 5.65 -4.97
CA LEU A 19 -1.64 7.10 -5.19
C LEU A 19 -0.18 7.57 -5.26
N PHE A 20 0.68 7.06 -4.36
CA PHE A 20 2.11 7.35 -4.42
C PHE A 20 2.72 6.88 -5.73
N ARG A 21 2.38 5.67 -6.18
CA ARG A 21 2.87 5.16 -7.45
C ARG A 21 2.41 6.03 -8.62
N ILE A 22 1.13 6.39 -8.66
CA ILE A 22 0.58 7.32 -9.67
C ILE A 22 1.32 8.66 -9.63
N GLY A 23 1.50 9.25 -8.45
CA GLY A 23 2.16 10.55 -8.29
C GLY A 23 3.62 10.52 -8.71
N MET A 24 4.35 9.45 -8.36
CA MET A 24 5.77 9.29 -8.67
C MET A 24 6.04 9.00 -10.15
N THR A 25 5.11 8.34 -10.86
CA THR A 25 5.28 8.02 -12.29
C THR A 25 4.84 9.14 -13.22
N ARG A 26 4.33 10.26 -12.70
CA ARG A 26 3.93 11.39 -13.55
C ARG A 26 5.15 12.00 -14.27
N PRO A 27 4.99 12.44 -15.54
CA PRO A 27 6.11 13.00 -16.32
C PRO A 27 6.78 14.23 -15.69
N ASP A 28 6.00 15.09 -15.02
CA ASP A 28 6.48 16.27 -14.30
C ASP A 28 7.41 15.89 -13.14
N VAL A 29 7.02 14.89 -12.34
CA VAL A 29 7.81 14.36 -11.23
C VAL A 29 9.05 13.61 -11.75
N GLN A 30 8.90 12.79 -12.79
CA GLN A 30 10.01 12.06 -13.40
C GLN A 30 11.08 12.99 -14.00
N ALA A 31 10.66 14.06 -14.69
CA ALA A 31 11.57 15.07 -15.20
C ALA A 31 12.29 15.81 -14.06
N ALA A 32 11.58 16.10 -12.96
CA ALA A 32 12.15 16.75 -11.80
C ALA A 32 13.09 15.84 -10.99
N LEU A 33 13.02 14.51 -11.16
CA LEU A 33 13.91 13.53 -10.53
C LEU A 33 15.11 13.15 -11.42
N ALA A 34 15.24 13.75 -12.61
CA ALA A 34 16.36 13.47 -13.50
C ALA A 34 17.71 13.85 -12.84
N PRO A 35 18.83 13.16 -13.15
CA PRO A 35 20.14 13.42 -12.53
C PRO A 35 20.67 14.85 -12.70
N SER A 36 20.14 15.58 -13.69
CA SER A 36 20.47 16.98 -14.00
C SER A 36 19.50 18.00 -13.39
N ALA A 37 18.56 17.57 -12.54
CA ALA A 37 17.53 18.44 -11.98
C ALA A 37 18.06 19.30 -10.82
N ASP A 38 17.59 20.54 -10.75
CA ASP A 38 17.77 21.41 -9.59
C ASP A 38 16.97 20.88 -8.40
N GLY A 39 17.65 20.62 -7.27
CA GLY A 39 17.04 20.03 -6.08
C GLY A 39 15.90 20.88 -5.50
N MET A 40 15.94 22.21 -5.64
CA MET A 40 14.85 23.08 -5.20
C MET A 40 13.62 22.94 -6.10
N GLY A 41 13.83 22.82 -7.42
CA GLY A 41 12.79 22.51 -8.40
C GLY A 41 12.13 21.16 -8.14
N THR A 42 12.94 20.12 -7.85
CA THR A 42 12.45 18.78 -7.48
C THR A 42 11.55 18.83 -6.26
N LEU A 43 12.00 19.49 -5.19
CA LEU A 43 11.24 19.58 -3.95
C LEU A 43 9.89 20.28 -4.17
N ARG A 44 9.88 21.36 -4.96
CA ARG A 44 8.65 22.09 -5.27
C ARG A 44 7.63 21.23 -6.03
N VAL A 45 8.07 20.48 -7.04
CA VAL A 45 7.18 19.60 -7.82
C VAL A 45 6.59 18.49 -6.95
N LEU A 46 7.41 17.89 -6.08
CA LEU A 46 6.95 16.87 -5.14
C LEU A 46 5.94 17.43 -4.14
N LEU A 47 6.25 18.56 -3.50
CA LEU A 47 5.39 19.21 -2.51
C LEU A 47 4.09 19.77 -3.10
N LEU A 48 4.00 19.99 -4.41
CA LEU A 48 2.77 20.43 -5.06
C LEU A 48 1.95 19.29 -5.64
N SER A 49 2.42 18.04 -5.55
CA SER A 49 1.70 16.89 -6.12
C SER A 49 0.49 16.51 -5.27
N PRO A 50 -0.76 16.64 -5.77
CA PRO A 50 -1.96 16.29 -5.01
C PRO A 50 -2.05 14.80 -4.70
N TYR A 51 -1.46 13.94 -5.53
CA TYR A 51 -1.41 12.50 -5.32
C TYR A 51 -0.57 12.12 -4.11
N LEU A 52 0.54 12.84 -3.88
CA LEU A 52 1.41 12.61 -2.73
C LEU A 52 0.70 13.00 -1.44
N TRP A 53 0.05 14.17 -1.39
CA TRP A 53 -0.70 14.59 -0.22
C TRP A 53 -1.91 13.70 0.06
N SER A 54 -2.63 13.30 -0.99
CA SER A 54 -3.77 12.39 -0.85
C SER A 54 -3.33 11.01 -0.36
N GLY A 55 -2.21 10.49 -0.90
CA GLY A 55 -1.59 9.25 -0.43
C GLY A 55 -1.12 9.36 1.02
N LEU A 56 -0.48 10.47 1.40
CA LEU A 56 0.01 10.70 2.75
C LEU A 56 -1.13 10.82 3.76
N ALA A 57 -2.22 11.50 3.41
CA ALA A 57 -3.41 11.58 4.24
C ALA A 57 -4.07 10.21 4.43
N ALA A 58 -4.25 9.44 3.35
CA ALA A 58 -4.78 8.08 3.42
C ALA A 58 -3.89 7.14 4.24
N TYR A 59 -2.58 7.21 4.05
CA TYR A 59 -1.60 6.41 4.80
C TYR A 59 -1.56 6.80 6.28
N GLY A 60 -1.58 8.09 6.58
CA GLY A 60 -1.61 8.62 7.94
C GLY A 60 -2.86 8.15 8.67
N PHE A 61 -4.04 8.31 8.06
CA PHE A 61 -5.29 7.81 8.65
C PHE A 61 -5.31 6.29 8.80
N GLY A 62 -4.85 5.56 7.78
CA GLY A 62 -4.68 4.10 7.84
C GLY A 62 -3.76 3.66 8.97
N THR A 63 -2.67 4.40 9.21
CA THR A 63 -1.71 4.17 10.30
C THR A 63 -2.36 4.41 11.67
N LEU A 64 -3.15 5.46 11.84
CA LEU A 64 -3.87 5.70 13.10
C LEU A 64 -4.83 4.55 13.43
N LEU A 65 -5.58 4.07 12.43
CA LEU A 65 -6.42 2.88 12.59
C LEU A 65 -5.60 1.63 12.92
N TRP A 66 -4.45 1.47 12.28
CA TRP A 66 -3.54 0.34 12.53
C TRP A 66 -3.02 0.34 13.96
N LEU A 67 -2.56 1.49 14.46
CA LEU A 67 -2.09 1.63 15.83
C LEU A 67 -3.20 1.34 16.84
N PHE A 68 -4.42 1.81 16.56
CA PHE A 68 -5.58 1.47 17.38
C PHE A 68 -5.86 -0.04 17.39
N VAL A 69 -5.80 -0.71 16.25
CA VAL A 69 -5.93 -2.18 16.16
C VAL A 69 -4.85 -2.87 16.99
N LEU A 70 -3.59 -2.47 16.87
CA LEU A 70 -2.48 -3.08 17.62
C LEU A 70 -2.64 -2.91 19.14
N SER A 71 -3.38 -1.90 19.60
CA SER A 71 -3.73 -1.75 21.01
C SER A 71 -4.80 -2.74 21.51
N LYS A 72 -5.50 -3.43 20.59
CA LYS A 72 -6.67 -4.30 20.89
C LYS A 72 -6.45 -5.77 20.57
N VAL A 73 -5.54 -6.10 19.65
CA VAL A 73 -5.30 -7.48 19.22
C VAL A 73 -3.80 -7.80 19.21
N PRO A 74 -3.41 -9.06 19.44
CA PRO A 74 -2.01 -9.45 19.38
C PRO A 74 -1.46 -9.26 17.96
N VAL A 75 -0.19 -8.86 17.88
CA VAL A 75 0.54 -8.62 16.62
C VAL A 75 0.49 -9.86 15.72
N SER A 76 0.60 -11.07 16.29
CA SER A 76 0.53 -12.34 15.56
C SER A 76 -0.81 -12.58 14.86
N PHE A 77 -1.88 -11.91 15.28
CA PHE A 77 -3.18 -11.92 14.61
C PHE A 77 -3.29 -10.83 13.54
N ALA A 78 -2.80 -9.62 13.82
CA ALA A 78 -2.96 -8.48 12.92
C ALA A 78 -2.01 -8.55 11.70
N TYR A 79 -0.74 -8.90 11.90
CA TYR A 79 0.29 -8.84 10.86
C TYR A 79 0.01 -9.66 9.59
N PRO A 80 -0.62 -10.85 9.65
CA PRO A 80 -1.04 -11.57 8.44
C PRO A 80 -1.86 -10.70 7.48
N PHE A 81 -2.68 -9.78 7.99
CA PHE A 81 -3.48 -8.89 7.15
C PHE A 81 -2.65 -7.78 6.48
N VAL A 82 -1.44 -7.47 6.95
CA VAL A 82 -0.52 -6.56 6.23
C VAL A 82 -0.15 -7.15 4.87
N ALA A 83 0.06 -8.47 4.82
CA ALA A 83 0.35 -9.16 3.56
C ALA A 83 -0.82 -9.07 2.57
N LEU A 84 -2.07 -8.96 3.04
CA LEU A 84 -3.23 -8.69 2.19
C LEU A 84 -3.09 -7.32 1.51
N GLY A 85 -2.55 -6.32 2.20
CA GLY A 85 -2.26 -5.00 1.63
C GLY A 85 -1.26 -5.07 0.48
N ILE A 86 -0.25 -5.94 0.58
CA ILE A 86 0.72 -6.18 -0.49
C ILE A 86 0.02 -6.78 -1.71
N VAL A 87 -0.85 -7.77 -1.50
CA VAL A 87 -1.66 -8.37 -2.57
C VAL A 87 -2.53 -7.30 -3.25
N ILE A 88 -3.29 -6.52 -2.48
CA ILE A 88 -4.17 -5.47 -3.02
C ILE A 88 -3.36 -4.41 -3.78
N THR A 89 -2.21 -3.98 -3.24
CA THR A 89 -1.35 -2.98 -3.88
C THR A 89 -0.75 -3.50 -5.19
N THR A 90 -0.38 -4.77 -5.21
CA THR A 90 0.18 -5.36 -6.43
C THR A 90 -0.90 -5.51 -7.51
N LEU A 91 -2.10 -5.95 -7.12
CA LEU A 91 -3.25 -6.02 -8.02
C LEU A 91 -3.67 -4.63 -8.52
N SER A 92 -3.64 -3.60 -7.67
CA SER A 92 -3.90 -2.23 -8.14
C SER A 92 -2.83 -1.75 -9.12
N GLY A 93 -1.56 -2.10 -8.91
CA GLY A 93 -0.49 -1.91 -9.90
C GLY A 93 -0.80 -2.54 -11.26
N VAL A 94 -1.26 -3.78 -11.27
CA VAL A 94 -1.61 -4.46 -12.54
C VAL A 94 -2.85 -3.85 -13.19
N PHE A 95 -3.95 -3.67 -12.44
CA PHE A 95 -5.24 -3.30 -13.02
C PHE A 95 -5.42 -1.80 -13.27
N ILE A 96 -4.88 -0.94 -12.39
CA ILE A 96 -5.04 0.53 -12.50
C ILE A 96 -3.88 1.14 -13.27
N LEU A 97 -2.66 0.68 -13.00
CA LEU A 97 -1.44 1.24 -13.59
C LEU A 97 -0.95 0.47 -14.83
N GLY A 98 -1.53 -0.71 -15.11
CA GLY A 98 -1.13 -1.53 -16.26
C GLY A 98 0.26 -2.16 -16.09
N GLU A 99 0.75 -2.32 -14.86
CA GLU A 99 2.07 -2.87 -14.60
C GLU A 99 2.14 -4.35 -15.00
N GLN A 100 3.20 -4.72 -15.72
CA GLN A 100 3.46 -6.12 -16.05
C GLN A 100 4.19 -6.80 -14.90
N ILE A 101 3.58 -7.86 -14.39
CA ILE A 101 4.20 -8.72 -13.36
C ILE A 101 4.66 -10.04 -13.95
N SER A 102 5.77 -10.55 -13.44
CA SER A 102 6.31 -11.84 -13.90
C SER A 102 5.40 -13.01 -13.48
N ARG A 103 5.49 -14.13 -14.21
CA ARG A 103 4.80 -15.38 -13.84
C ARG A 103 5.16 -15.85 -12.43
N LEU A 104 6.41 -15.65 -12.01
CA LEU A 104 6.87 -16.01 -10.66
C LEU A 104 6.25 -15.10 -9.59
N SER A 105 6.12 -13.80 -9.88
CA SER A 105 5.45 -12.84 -8.99
C SER A 105 3.98 -13.20 -8.77
N MET A 106 3.27 -13.63 -9.82
CA MET A 106 1.89 -14.11 -9.69
C MET A 106 1.78 -15.32 -8.76
N ILE A 107 2.69 -16.28 -8.88
CA ILE A 107 2.74 -17.46 -8.00
C ILE A 107 3.01 -17.02 -6.56
N GLY A 108 3.96 -16.10 -6.34
CA GLY A 108 4.26 -15.55 -5.02
C GLY A 108 3.04 -14.89 -4.37
N ILE A 109 2.31 -14.06 -5.13
CA ILE A 109 1.06 -13.43 -4.67
C ILE A 109 0.01 -14.48 -4.27
N ALA A 110 -0.15 -15.52 -5.07
CA ALA A 110 -1.09 -16.61 -4.77
C ALA A 110 -0.70 -17.36 -3.48
N ILE A 111 0.59 -17.64 -3.27
CA ILE A 111 1.10 -18.26 -2.04
C ILE A 111 0.86 -17.34 -0.83
N THR A 112 1.12 -16.04 -0.96
CA THR A 112 0.84 -15.06 0.10
C THR A 112 -0.65 -15.05 0.46
N ALA A 113 -1.54 -15.01 -0.54
CA ALA A 113 -2.98 -15.05 -0.32
C ALA A 113 -3.43 -16.32 0.42
N LEU A 114 -2.91 -17.49 0.01
CA LEU A 114 -3.18 -18.77 0.69
C LEU A 114 -2.66 -18.76 2.14
N GLY A 115 -1.46 -18.23 2.38
CA GLY A 115 -0.90 -18.11 3.73
C GLY A 115 -1.79 -17.29 4.67
N ILE A 116 -2.36 -16.19 4.17
CA ILE A 116 -3.29 -15.33 4.94
C ILE A 116 -4.56 -16.11 5.30
N VAL A 117 -5.13 -16.85 4.35
CA VAL A 117 -6.33 -17.67 4.57
C VAL A 117 -6.07 -18.76 5.61
N THR A 118 -4.93 -19.46 5.53
CA THR A 118 -4.54 -20.48 6.52
C THR A 118 -4.42 -19.92 7.93
N VAL A 119 -3.80 -18.75 8.09
CA VAL A 119 -3.68 -18.10 9.40
C VAL A 119 -5.04 -17.63 9.93
N ALA A 120 -5.92 -17.13 9.06
CA ALA A 120 -7.27 -16.75 9.43
C ALA A 120 -8.10 -17.95 9.92
N MET A 121 -8.00 -19.10 9.23
CA MET A 121 -8.72 -20.33 9.59
C MET A 121 -8.21 -20.99 10.87
N GLY A 122 -6.89 -20.95 11.14
CA GLY A 122 -6.29 -21.52 12.35
C GLY A 122 -6.75 -20.86 13.67
N ARG A 123 -7.54 -19.79 13.60
CA ARG A 123 -8.12 -19.09 14.75
C ARG A 123 -9.64 -19.21 14.89
N THR A 124 -10.31 -19.76 13.87
CA THR A 124 -11.75 -20.06 13.93
C THR A 124 -12.04 -21.45 14.51
N GLY A 125 -10.99 -22.22 14.84
CA GLY A 125 -11.07 -23.52 15.51
C GLY A 125 -10.59 -23.47 16.95
#